data_AF-A0A9Q0XDG8-F1
#
_entry.id   AF-A0A9Q0XDG8-F1
#
_cell.length_a   1.000
_cell.length_b   1.000
_cell.length_c   1.000
_cell.angle_alpha   90.00
_cell.angle_beta   90.00
_cell.angle_gamma   90.00
#
_symmetry.space_group_name_H-M   'P 1'
#
loop_
_entity.id
_entity.type
_entity.pdbx_description
1 polymer ?
#
loop_
_entity_poly.entity_id
_entity_poly.type
_entity_poly.pdbx_seq_one_letter_code
_entity_poly.pdbx_strand_id
1 'polypeptide(L)'
;MFTSRSEDFRPLSFPRLVLITEYLLLFRVYGLESLRDLFPNLAVIRGASLFFNYALVIYEMPHLREIGLASLTHVLNGSVRVERNQELCHLSTIDWGLLQSPPALEHNIILHNKPVEECADICPGILDVEKPCAQTLDALSGQMEYRCWTSGHCQRGG
;
A
#
# COMPACT_ATOMS: atom_id res chain seq x y z
N MET A 1 -7.98 -24.83 14.11
CA MET A 1 -7.19 -23.90 13.29
C MET A 1 -7.20 -22.57 14.02
N PHE A 2 -6.07 -22.14 14.59
CA PHE A 2 -6.00 -20.86 15.30
C PHE A 2 -5.87 -19.75 14.25
N THR A 3 -6.98 -19.09 13.92
CA THR A 3 -6.98 -17.89 13.09
C THR A 3 -6.80 -16.68 14.00
N SER A 4 -5.80 -15.84 13.74
CA SER A 4 -5.66 -14.55 14.40
C SER A 4 -6.88 -13.67 14.15
N ARG A 5 -7.25 -12.86 15.15
CA ARG A 5 -8.34 -11.87 15.11
C ARG A 5 -7.77 -10.46 14.99
N SER A 6 -8.62 -9.48 14.69
CA SER A 6 -8.15 -8.10 14.58
C SER A 6 -7.64 -7.54 15.91
N GLU A 7 -8.17 -8.00 17.05
CA GLU A 7 -7.71 -7.62 18.38
C GLU A 7 -6.25 -8.02 18.64
N ASP A 8 -5.77 -9.10 18.03
CA ASP A 8 -4.40 -9.59 18.22
C ASP A 8 -3.36 -8.63 17.65
N PHE A 9 -3.73 -7.81 16.65
CA PHE A 9 -2.84 -6.84 16.00
C PHE A 9 -2.91 -5.44 16.61
N ARG A 10 -4.00 -5.07 17.30
CA ARG A 10 -4.15 -3.74 17.92
C ARG A 10 -3.00 -3.32 18.84
N PRO A 11 -2.41 -4.19 19.68
CA PRO A 11 -1.29 -3.80 20.54
C PRO A 11 0.07 -3.79 19.82
N LEU A 12 0.13 -4.26 18.56
CA LEU A 12 1.39 -4.41 17.83
C LEU A 12 1.70 -3.15 17.02
N SER A 13 2.88 -2.59 17.27
CA SER A 13 3.43 -1.50 16.47
C SER A 13 4.95 -1.55 16.48
N PHE A 14 5.56 -1.38 15.31
CA PHE A 14 7.00 -1.35 15.11
C PHE A 14 7.44 0.01 14.54
N PRO A 15 7.29 1.11 15.29
CA PRO A 15 7.55 2.46 14.80
C PRO A 15 9.03 2.75 14.52
N ARG A 16 9.94 1.89 14.99
CA ARG A 16 11.38 2.01 14.69
C ARG A 16 11.77 1.38 13.35
N LEU A 17 10.89 0.61 12.72
CA LEU A 17 11.14 0.05 11.40
C LEU A 17 11.02 1.14 10.35
N VAL A 18 12.14 1.50 9.73
CA VAL A 18 12.23 2.54 8.68
C VAL A 18 12.66 1.96 7.33
N LEU A 19 13.43 0.87 7.35
CA LEU A 19 14.09 0.32 6.18
C LEU A 19 13.95 -1.20 6.17
N ILE A 20 13.61 -1.75 5.01
CA ILE A 20 13.77 -3.17 4.69
C ILE A 20 14.84 -3.29 3.61
N THR A 21 15.87 -4.10 3.82
CA THR A 21 16.99 -4.25 2.89
C THR A 21 16.67 -5.14 1.70
N GLU A 22 15.83 -6.14 1.90
CA GLU A 22 15.43 -7.09 0.86
C GLU A 22 13.99 -6.79 0.44
N TYR A 23 13.05 -7.69 0.72
CA TYR A 23 11.65 -7.56 0.35
C TYR A 23 10.72 -7.71 1.57
N LEU A 24 9.48 -7.22 1.43
CA LEU A 24 8.39 -7.45 2.36
C LEU A 24 7.39 -8.42 1.72
N LEU A 25 7.08 -9.53 2.39
CA LEU A 25 6.07 -10.51 1.96
C LEU A 25 5.04 -10.72 3.05
N LEU A 26 3.77 -10.53 2.69
CA LEU A 26 2.61 -10.81 3.51
C LEU A 26 1.74 -11.84 2.80
N PHE A 27 1.47 -12.96 3.47
CA PHE A 27 0.72 -14.07 2.92
C PHE A 27 -0.21 -14.70 3.95
N ARG A 28 -1.51 -14.78 3.63
CA ARG A 28 -2.54 -15.46 4.44
C ARG A 28 -2.54 -15.08 5.93
N VAL A 29 -2.29 -13.81 6.23
CA VAL A 29 -2.44 -13.29 7.60
C VAL A 29 -3.90 -12.90 7.80
N TYR A 30 -4.59 -13.65 8.65
CA TYR A 30 -5.98 -13.40 9.00
C TYR A 30 -6.05 -12.32 10.09
N GLY A 31 -7.10 -11.50 10.09
CA GLY A 31 -7.36 -10.52 11.14
C GLY A 31 -6.61 -9.19 11.00
N LEU A 32 -5.56 -9.12 10.18
CA LEU A 32 -4.84 -7.88 9.93
C LEU A 32 -5.60 -7.00 8.94
N GLU A 33 -6.03 -5.83 9.39
CA GLU A 33 -6.85 -4.90 8.58
C GLU A 33 -6.06 -3.79 7.88
N SER A 34 -4.92 -3.36 8.46
CA SER A 34 -4.06 -2.30 7.91
C SER A 34 -2.63 -2.47 8.41
N LEU A 35 -1.63 -2.06 7.60
CA LEU A 35 -0.23 -1.99 8.04
C LEU A 35 0.13 -0.65 8.69
N ARG A 36 -0.79 0.32 8.66
CA ARG A 36 -0.55 1.69 9.14
C ARG A 36 0.01 1.71 10.56
N ASP A 37 -0.65 1.00 11.47
CA ASP A 37 -0.28 1.01 12.88
C ASP A 37 0.88 0.05 13.15
N LEU A 38 1.06 -0.97 12.30
CA LEU A 38 2.11 -1.97 12.42
C LEU A 38 3.49 -1.43 11.99
N PHE A 39 3.56 -0.74 10.85
CA PHE A 39 4.79 -0.22 10.25
C PHE A 39 4.69 1.28 9.90
N PRO A 40 4.36 2.16 10.86
CA PRO A 40 3.99 3.55 10.56
C PRO A 40 5.12 4.37 9.92
N ASN A 41 6.38 3.98 10.15
CA ASN A 41 7.56 4.71 9.70
C ASN A 41 8.37 3.96 8.62
N LEU A 42 7.88 2.83 8.11
CA LEU A 42 8.55 2.12 7.01
C LEU A 42 8.60 3.04 5.79
N ALA A 43 9.80 3.47 5.43
CA ALA A 43 10.03 4.50 4.42
C ALA A 43 10.64 3.97 3.14
N VAL A 44 11.46 2.92 3.24
CA VAL A 44 12.22 2.40 2.10
C VAL A 44 12.28 0.88 2.11
N ILE A 45 12.04 0.28 0.95
CA ILE A 45 12.35 -1.12 0.64
C ILE A 45 13.46 -1.12 -0.42
N ARG A 46 14.65 -1.64 -0.09
CA ARG A 46 15.81 -1.55 -0.99
C ARG A 46 15.79 -2.59 -2.11
N GLY A 47 15.24 -3.78 -1.90
CA GLY A 47 15.25 -4.85 -2.89
C GLY A 47 16.65 -5.38 -3.24
N ALA A 48 17.54 -5.50 -2.25
CA ALA A 48 18.87 -6.11 -2.47
C ALA A 48 18.76 -7.61 -2.86
N SER A 49 17.69 -8.25 -2.39
CA SER A 49 17.21 -9.56 -2.81
C SER A 49 15.71 -9.44 -3.04
N LEU A 50 15.16 -10.26 -3.94
CA LEU A 50 13.77 -10.18 -4.39
C LEU A 50 13.07 -11.53 -4.21
N PHE A 51 11.77 -11.51 -3.91
CA PHE A 51 10.93 -12.69 -4.03
C PHE A 51 10.50 -12.83 -5.49
N PHE A 52 11.18 -13.71 -6.23
CA PHE A 52 11.20 -13.68 -7.70
C PHE A 52 11.72 -12.33 -8.21
N ASN A 53 10.85 -11.47 -8.74
CA ASN A 53 11.16 -10.11 -9.19
C ASN A 53 10.51 -9.04 -8.30
N TYR A 54 9.91 -9.41 -7.16
CA TYR A 54 9.12 -8.51 -6.33
C TYR A 54 9.84 -8.12 -5.02
N ALA A 55 9.77 -6.83 -4.69
CA ALA A 55 10.25 -6.28 -3.42
C ALA A 55 9.12 -6.06 -2.40
N LEU A 56 7.88 -5.96 -2.87
CA LEU A 56 6.69 -5.91 -2.01
C LEU A 56 5.67 -6.91 -2.53
N VAL A 57 5.25 -7.84 -1.67
CA VAL A 57 4.25 -8.86 -1.98
C VAL A 57 3.17 -8.85 -0.92
N ILE A 58 1.92 -8.61 -1.33
CA ILE A 58 0.72 -8.68 -0.50
C ILE A 58 -0.24 -9.66 -1.19
N TYR A 59 -0.29 -10.89 -0.69
CA TYR A 59 -0.97 -11.99 -1.36
C TYR A 59 -1.95 -12.72 -0.45
N GLU A 60 -3.20 -12.88 -0.91
CA GLU A 60 -4.25 -13.61 -0.19
C GLU A 60 -4.40 -13.14 1.27
N MET A 61 -4.45 -11.83 1.50
CA MET A 61 -4.68 -11.20 2.81
C MET A 61 -6.18 -10.95 3.00
N PRO A 62 -6.92 -11.85 3.67
CA PRO A 62 -8.39 -11.90 3.50
C PRO A 62 -9.12 -10.75 4.17
N HIS A 63 -8.53 -10.13 5.20
CA HIS A 63 -9.14 -9.04 5.97
C HIS A 63 -8.44 -7.69 5.79
N LEU A 64 -7.40 -7.62 4.94
CA LEU A 64 -6.65 -6.38 4.73
C LEU A 64 -7.51 -5.41 3.91
N ARG A 65 -7.79 -4.24 4.48
CA ARG A 65 -8.67 -3.21 3.91
C ARG A 65 -7.92 -2.08 3.23
N GLU A 66 -6.72 -1.79 3.70
CA GLU A 66 -5.83 -0.76 3.15
C GLU A 66 -4.37 -1.20 3.38
N ILE A 67 -3.45 -0.80 2.49
CA ILE A 67 -2.02 -1.07 2.69
C ILE A 67 -1.49 -0.20 3.83
N GLY A 68 -1.85 1.09 3.86
CA GLY A 68 -1.59 1.97 5.00
C GLY A 68 -0.12 2.36 5.24
N LEU A 69 0.80 2.08 4.31
CA LEU A 69 2.22 2.41 4.44
C LEU A 69 2.50 3.89 4.11
N ALA A 70 1.90 4.81 4.88
CA ALA A 70 1.92 6.25 4.62
C ALA A 70 3.31 6.90 4.54
N SER A 71 4.31 6.29 5.18
CA SER A 71 5.69 6.77 5.16
C SER A 71 6.54 6.19 4.03
N LEU A 72 6.04 5.19 3.29
CA LEU A 72 6.77 4.56 2.21
C LEU A 72 6.94 5.56 1.06
N THR A 73 8.19 5.84 0.73
CA THR A 73 8.58 6.77 -0.33
C THR A 73 9.33 6.08 -1.46
N HIS A 74 10.03 4.97 -1.17
CA HIS A 74 10.88 4.32 -2.15
C HIS A 74 10.83 2.79 -2.08
N VAL A 75 10.64 2.17 -3.24
CA VAL A 75 10.95 0.77 -3.53
C VAL A 75 12.05 0.79 -4.59
N LEU A 76 13.31 0.69 -4.15
CA LEU A 76 14.47 1.05 -4.96
C LEU A 76 14.78 0.04 -6.07
N ASN A 77 14.49 -1.24 -5.84
CA ASN A 77 14.69 -2.32 -6.78
C ASN A 77 13.57 -3.35 -6.62
N GLY A 78 13.11 -3.92 -7.73
CA GLY A 78 12.02 -4.90 -7.76
C GLY A 78 10.62 -4.29 -7.89
N SER A 79 9.70 -5.13 -8.37
CA SER A 79 8.31 -4.77 -8.63
C SER A 79 7.42 -4.98 -7.40
N VAL A 80 6.17 -4.55 -7.49
CA VAL A 80 5.13 -4.73 -6.48
C VAL A 80 4.13 -5.77 -6.97
N ARG A 81 3.75 -6.72 -6.09
CA ARG A 81 2.67 -7.67 -6.32
C ARG A 81 1.61 -7.56 -5.22
N VAL A 82 0.43 -7.09 -5.58
CA VAL A 82 -0.75 -7.01 -4.71
C VAL A 82 -1.87 -7.81 -5.38
N GLU A 83 -2.16 -9.00 -4.87
CA GLU A 83 -3.03 -9.93 -5.58
C GLU A 83 -3.91 -10.76 -4.62
N ARG A 84 -5.18 -10.98 -5.01
CA ARG A 84 -6.16 -11.80 -4.27
C ARG A 84 -6.52 -11.28 -2.87
N ASN A 85 -6.56 -9.97 -2.69
CA ASN A 85 -6.97 -9.34 -1.43
C ASN A 85 -8.40 -8.79 -1.56
N GLN A 86 -9.40 -9.57 -1.15
CA GLN A 86 -10.81 -9.34 -1.47
C GLN A 86 -11.44 -8.15 -0.74
N GLU A 87 -10.84 -7.70 0.37
CA GLU A 87 -11.32 -6.53 1.13
C GLU A 87 -10.48 -5.26 0.89
N LEU A 88 -9.43 -5.35 0.07
CA LEU A 88 -8.41 -4.31 -0.06
C LEU A 88 -8.83 -3.18 -1.01
N CYS A 89 -8.97 -1.98 -0.45
CA CYS A 89 -9.25 -0.73 -1.14
C CYS A 89 -8.02 0.22 -1.12
N HIS A 90 -8.19 1.47 -1.58
CA HIS A 90 -7.13 2.48 -1.70
C HIS A 90 -5.98 2.11 -2.66
N LEU A 91 -6.20 1.17 -3.60
CA LEU A 91 -5.17 0.79 -4.57
C LEU A 91 -5.06 1.79 -5.73
N SER A 92 -6.17 2.37 -6.17
CA SER A 92 -6.21 3.39 -7.24
C SER A 92 -5.73 4.75 -6.76
N THR A 93 -5.82 5.03 -5.45
CA THR A 93 -5.36 6.28 -4.85
C THR A 93 -3.85 6.30 -4.58
N ILE A 94 -3.13 5.21 -4.83
CA ILE A 94 -1.66 5.14 -4.71
C ILE A 94 -1.04 5.25 -6.09
N ASP A 95 -0.19 6.27 -6.26
CA ASP A 95 0.65 6.39 -7.45
C ASP A 95 1.96 5.60 -7.24
N TRP A 96 2.01 4.39 -7.78
CA TRP A 96 3.18 3.51 -7.73
C TRP A 96 4.38 4.08 -8.50
N GLY A 97 4.14 4.95 -9.48
CA GLY A 97 5.20 5.61 -10.25
C GLY A 97 6.02 6.59 -9.41
N LEU A 98 5.46 7.08 -8.30
CA LEU A 98 6.21 7.89 -7.32
C LEU A 98 7.10 7.05 -6.40
N LEU A 99 6.88 5.73 -6.32
CA LEU A 99 7.60 4.85 -5.40
C LEU A 99 8.71 4.05 -6.09
N GLN A 100 8.58 3.81 -7.40
CA GLN A 100 9.40 2.88 -8.16
C GLN A 100 9.98 3.53 -9.42
N SER A 101 11.07 2.96 -9.92
CA SER A 101 11.57 3.31 -11.24
C SER A 101 10.64 2.79 -12.36
N PRO A 102 10.56 3.45 -13.53
CA PRO A 102 9.68 3.01 -14.63
C PRO A 102 9.85 1.53 -15.04
N PRO A 103 11.07 0.96 -15.15
CA PRO A 103 11.23 -0.45 -15.49
C PRO A 103 10.62 -1.43 -14.47
N ALA A 104 10.63 -1.06 -13.18
CA ALA A 104 10.03 -1.88 -12.13
C ALA A 104 8.49 -1.80 -12.18
N LEU A 105 7.94 -0.64 -12.53
CA LEU A 105 6.50 -0.40 -12.64
C LEU A 105 5.84 -1.29 -13.71
N GLU A 106 6.51 -1.50 -14.84
CA GLU A 106 6.01 -2.34 -15.96
C GLU A 106 5.69 -3.78 -15.56
N HIS A 107 6.32 -4.28 -14.50
CA HIS A 107 6.17 -5.65 -14.03
C HIS A 107 5.33 -5.76 -12.75
N ASN A 108 4.65 -4.68 -12.34
CA ASN A 108 3.73 -4.71 -11.22
C ASN A 108 2.52 -5.61 -11.51
N ILE A 109 2.08 -6.36 -10.50
CA ILE A 109 0.87 -7.18 -10.56
C ILE A 109 -0.10 -6.64 -9.52
N ILE A 110 -1.19 -6.03 -9.97
CA ILE A 110 -2.26 -5.52 -9.11
C ILE A 110 -3.59 -6.02 -9.68
N LEU A 111 -4.01 -7.22 -9.28
CA LEU A 111 -5.19 -7.88 -9.86
C LEU A 111 -5.89 -8.81 -8.87
N HIS A 112 -7.16 -9.12 -9.15
CA HIS A 112 -8.02 -9.93 -8.27
C HIS A 112 -8.14 -9.39 -6.84
N ASN A 113 -8.02 -8.07 -6.65
CA ASN A 113 -8.35 -7.38 -5.39
C ASN A 113 -9.81 -6.90 -5.46
N LYS A 114 -10.28 -6.23 -4.40
CA LYS A 114 -11.62 -5.62 -4.39
C LYS A 114 -11.78 -4.65 -5.57
N PRO A 115 -12.88 -4.72 -6.35
CA PRO A 115 -13.14 -3.78 -7.43
C PRO A 115 -13.22 -2.34 -6.91
N VAL A 116 -12.68 -1.38 -7.68
CA VAL A 116 -12.62 0.03 -7.26
C VAL A 116 -14.01 0.64 -7.11
N GLU A 117 -14.99 0.15 -7.87
CA GLU A 117 -16.39 0.59 -7.84
C GLU A 117 -17.09 0.16 -6.54
N GLU A 118 -16.56 -0.85 -5.85
CA GLU A 118 -17.04 -1.30 -4.55
C GLU A 118 -16.29 -0.65 -3.38
N CYS A 119 -15.28 0.18 -3.68
CA CYS A 119 -14.53 0.96 -2.70
C CYS A 119 -15.11 2.36 -2.59
N ALA A 120 -15.21 2.85 -1.35
CA ALA A 120 -15.57 4.24 -1.04
C ALA A 120 -14.30 5.04 -0.72
N ASP A 121 -13.33 5.01 -1.64
CA ASP A 121 -12.02 5.62 -1.42
C ASP A 121 -12.15 7.15 -1.41
N ILE A 122 -11.88 7.76 -0.24
CA ILE A 122 -11.88 9.21 -0.05
C ILE A 122 -10.53 9.61 0.52
N CYS A 123 -9.81 10.50 -0.16
CA CYS A 123 -8.56 11.06 0.35
C CYS A 123 -8.80 12.29 1.25
N PRO A 124 -7.89 12.57 2.20
CA PRO A 124 -7.94 13.76 3.05
C PRO A 124 -8.12 15.07 2.26
N GLY A 125 -8.98 15.95 2.79
CA GLY A 125 -9.23 17.30 2.27
C GLY A 125 -10.10 17.38 1.02
N ILE A 126 -10.70 16.28 0.55
CA ILE A 126 -11.70 16.32 -0.53
C ILE A 126 -13.05 16.88 -0.04
N LEU A 127 -13.44 16.54 1.19
CA LEU A 127 -14.74 16.89 1.77
C LEU A 127 -14.68 18.01 2.83
N ASP A 128 -13.47 18.37 3.28
CA ASP A 128 -13.23 19.33 4.37
C ASP A 128 -12.41 20.55 3.90
N VAL A 129 -12.33 21.60 4.73
CA VAL A 129 -11.55 22.85 4.49
C VAL A 129 -10.04 22.65 4.75
N GLU A 130 -9.59 21.42 5.03
CA GLU A 130 -8.16 21.11 5.17
C GLU A 130 -7.46 21.09 3.81
N LYS A 131 -6.13 21.27 3.82
CA LYS A 131 -5.32 21.22 2.60
C LYS A 131 -5.43 19.81 1.97
N PRO A 132 -5.95 19.68 0.74
CA PRO A 132 -6.11 18.36 0.13
C PRO A 132 -4.78 17.71 -0.20
N CYS A 133 -4.80 16.38 -0.38
CA CYS A 133 -3.63 15.63 -0.81
C CYS A 133 -3.08 16.13 -2.16
N ALA A 134 -1.82 15.79 -2.44
CA ALA A 134 -1.25 16.05 -3.75
C ALA A 134 -2.00 15.25 -4.82
N GLN A 135 -2.09 15.81 -6.03
CA GLN A 135 -2.67 15.14 -7.18
C GLN A 135 -1.58 14.79 -8.19
N THR A 136 -1.71 13.66 -8.88
CA THR A 136 -0.90 13.34 -10.06
C THR A 136 -1.79 12.92 -11.21
N LEU A 137 -1.25 13.02 -12.43
CA LEU A 137 -1.93 12.56 -13.63
C LEU A 137 -2.00 11.04 -13.60
N ASP A 138 -3.20 10.47 -13.53
CA ASP A 138 -3.40 9.05 -13.73
C ASP A 138 -3.24 8.72 -15.22
N ALA A 139 -2.31 7.82 -15.53
CA ALA A 139 -2.00 7.42 -16.89
C ALA A 139 -3.15 6.65 -17.57
N LEU A 140 -4.07 6.05 -16.79
CA LEU A 140 -5.20 5.28 -17.32
C LEU A 140 -6.39 6.19 -17.63
N SER A 141 -6.78 7.03 -16.68
CA SER A 141 -7.93 7.94 -16.86
C SER A 141 -7.58 9.26 -17.56
N GLY A 142 -6.30 9.66 -17.54
CA GLY A 142 -5.85 10.96 -18.04
C GLY A 142 -6.29 12.14 -17.15
N GLN A 143 -6.78 11.88 -15.94
CA GLN A 143 -7.28 12.88 -15.01
C GLN A 143 -6.31 13.09 -13.84
N MET A 144 -6.42 14.25 -13.19
CA MET A 144 -5.69 14.55 -11.97
C MET A 144 -6.40 13.91 -10.78
N GLU A 145 -5.75 12.94 -10.15
CA GLU A 145 -6.31 12.15 -9.06
C GLU A 145 -5.58 12.43 -7.75
N TYR A 146 -6.33 12.53 -6.65
CA TYR A 146 -5.76 12.71 -5.31
C TYR A 146 -5.04 11.45 -4.84
N ARG A 147 -3.87 11.62 -4.23
CA ARG A 147 -3.02 10.51 -3.81
C ARG A 147 -3.01 10.30 -2.31
N CYS A 148 -3.49 9.14 -1.87
CA CYS A 148 -3.56 8.77 -0.46
C CYS A 148 -3.39 7.26 -0.24
N TRP A 149 -2.87 6.92 0.93
CA TRP A 149 -2.73 5.54 1.40
C TRP A 149 -3.96 5.04 2.16
N THR A 150 -4.68 5.98 2.80
CA THR A 150 -5.86 5.76 3.64
C THR A 150 -6.70 7.03 3.62
N SER A 151 -7.92 6.99 4.15
CA SER A 151 -8.76 8.20 4.30
C SER A 151 -8.21 9.25 5.26
N GLY A 152 -7.17 8.92 6.06
CA GLY A 152 -6.51 9.85 6.97
C GLY A 152 -5.07 10.22 6.59
N HIS A 153 -4.51 9.65 5.51
CA HIS A 153 -3.09 9.81 5.19
C HIS A 153 -2.84 9.98 3.69
N CYS A 154 -2.36 11.16 3.30
CA CYS A 154 -1.89 11.43 1.94
C CYS A 154 -0.64 10.62 1.59
N GLN A 155 -0.47 10.34 0.29
CA GLN A 155 0.79 9.86 -0.24
C GLN A 155 1.77 11.03 -0.32
N ARG A 156 2.98 10.83 0.21
CA ARG A 156 4.07 11.80 0.05
C ARG A 156 4.69 11.59 -1.33
N GLY A 157 4.90 12.67 -2.08
CA GLY A 157 5.69 12.62 -3.31
C GLY A 157 7.14 12.23 -3.00
N GLY A 158 7.72 11.41 -3.87
CA GLY A 158 9.15 11.09 -3.88
C GLY A 158 10.00 12.27 -4.31
#